data_AF-A0A6G5RAH4-F1
#
_entry.id   AF-A0A6G5RAH4-F1
#
_cell.length_a   1.000
_cell.length_b   1.000
_cell.length_c   1.000
_cell.angle_alpha   90.00
_cell.angle_beta   90.00
_cell.angle_gamma   90.00
#
_symmetry.space_group_name_H-M   'P 1'
#
loop_
_entity.id
_entity.type
_entity.pdbx_description
1 polymer ?
#
loop_
_entity_poly.entity_id
_entity_poly.type
_entity_poly.pdbx_seq_one_letter_code
_entity_poly.pdbx_strand_id
1 'polypeptide(L)'
;MLSRDEAVAAAAEYLKTKAFPEKPDSVVMLPDTAVRFTYGWTVRFDFKEHIDTGDPTQAPFSSLIVVPHDGTAPHFSPTNLPGDRYMELRETGEWPHGWPPKRGH
;
A
#
# COMPACT_ATOMS: atom_id res chain seq x y z
N MET A 1 3.08 -9.47 -15.30
CA MET A 1 2.02 -8.98 -14.38
C MET A 1 2.10 -9.81 -13.12
N LEU A 2 2.17 -9.17 -11.95
CA LEU A 2 2.38 -9.84 -10.67
C LEU A 2 1.15 -10.66 -10.25
N SER A 3 1.39 -11.87 -9.75
CA SER A 3 0.40 -12.66 -9.01
C SER A 3 0.07 -12.01 -7.65
N ARG A 4 -1.01 -12.48 -7.01
CA ARG A 4 -1.40 -12.01 -5.67
C ARG A 4 -0.29 -12.27 -4.66
N ASP A 5 0.29 -13.47 -4.67
CA ASP A 5 1.27 -13.89 -3.67
C ASP A 5 2.60 -13.12 -3.84
N GLU A 6 3.02 -12.88 -5.08
CA GLU A 6 4.18 -12.01 -5.37
C GLU A 6 3.92 -10.58 -4.89
N ALA A 7 2.71 -10.04 -5.07
CA ALA A 7 2.36 -8.71 -4.60
C ALA A 7 2.36 -8.62 -3.07
N VAL A 8 1.80 -9.63 -2.39
CA VAL A 8 1.82 -9.72 -0.92
C VAL A 8 3.26 -9.83 -0.39
N ALA A 9 4.11 -10.63 -1.03
CA ALA A 9 5.51 -10.77 -0.66
C ALA A 9 6.28 -9.45 -0.83
N ALA A 10 6.12 -8.77 -1.97
CA ALA A 10 6.75 -7.46 -2.21
C ALA A 10 6.27 -6.38 -1.23
N ALA A 11 4.97 -6.38 -0.90
CA ALA A 11 4.40 -5.51 0.13
C ALA A 11 5.02 -5.77 1.51
N ALA A 12 5.11 -7.04 1.92
CA ALA A 12 5.73 -7.42 3.19
C ALA A 12 7.19 -6.98 3.25
N GLU A 13 7.97 -7.24 2.19
CA GLU A 13 9.38 -6.85 2.12
C GLU A 13 9.55 -5.33 2.27
N TYR A 14 8.76 -4.55 1.52
CA TYR A 14 8.80 -3.10 1.62
C TYR A 14 8.44 -2.60 3.02
N LEU A 15 7.35 -3.13 3.61
CA LEU A 15 6.91 -2.72 4.94
C LEU A 15 7.98 -3.02 6.01
N LYS A 16 8.59 -4.20 5.94
CA LYS A 16 9.58 -4.66 6.93
C LYS A 16 10.96 -4.02 6.78
N THR A 17 11.33 -3.59 5.56
CA THR A 17 12.70 -3.09 5.30
C THR A 17 12.77 -1.59 5.06
N LYS A 18 11.66 -0.95 4.67
CA LYS A 18 11.62 0.47 4.31
C LYS A 18 10.65 1.27 5.15
N ALA A 19 9.40 0.81 5.32
CA ALA A 19 8.38 1.60 6.00
C ALA A 19 8.46 1.51 7.53
N PHE A 20 8.69 0.30 8.07
CA PHE A 20 8.74 0.01 9.50
C PHE A 20 9.94 -0.89 9.86
N PRO A 21 11.18 -0.49 9.50
CA PRO A 21 12.38 -1.29 9.77
C PRO A 21 12.69 -1.47 11.26
N GLU A 22 12.10 -0.65 12.13
CA GLU A 22 12.22 -0.74 13.58
C GLU A 22 11.36 -1.84 14.20
N LYS A 23 10.36 -2.35 13.48
CA LYS A 23 9.44 -3.39 13.95
C LYS A 23 9.00 -4.35 12.84
N PRO A 24 9.94 -5.00 12.12
CA PRO A 24 9.63 -5.88 11.00
C PRO A 24 8.78 -7.09 11.41
N ASP A 25 8.95 -7.58 12.65
CA ASP A 25 8.21 -8.72 13.18
C ASP A 25 6.78 -8.39 13.60
N SER A 26 6.46 -7.10 13.74
CA SER A 26 5.11 -6.61 14.04
C SER A 26 4.22 -6.57 12.79
N VAL A 27 4.80 -6.49 11.57
CA VAL A 27 4.02 -6.41 10.32
C VAL A 27 3.31 -7.73 10.02
N VAL A 28 1.97 -7.69 10.03
CA VAL A 28 1.08 -8.80 9.64
C VAL A 28 0.37 -8.45 8.35
N MET A 29 0.66 -9.18 7.27
CA MET A 29 -0.05 -9.03 6.00
C MET A 29 -1.43 -9.68 6.06
N LEU A 30 -2.39 -9.12 5.32
CA LEU A 30 -3.76 -9.64 5.16
C LEU A 30 -4.02 -10.02 3.69
N PRO A 31 -3.54 -11.18 3.21
CA PRO A 31 -3.54 -11.53 1.77
C PRO A 31 -4.93 -11.56 1.13
N ASP A 32 -5.95 -11.92 1.89
CA ASP A 32 -7.34 -12.01 1.41
C ASP A 32 -7.96 -10.64 1.11
N THR A 33 -7.34 -9.56 1.59
CA THR A 33 -7.72 -8.18 1.27
C THR A 33 -7.08 -7.67 -0.03
N ALA A 34 -6.28 -8.51 -0.71
CA ALA A 34 -5.61 -8.10 -1.93
C ALA A 34 -6.61 -7.91 -3.07
N VAL A 35 -6.70 -6.67 -3.56
CA VAL A 35 -7.56 -6.31 -4.70
C VAL A 35 -6.67 -5.93 -5.87
N ARG A 36 -7.00 -6.48 -7.04
CA ARG A 36 -6.27 -6.21 -8.28
C ARG A 36 -6.92 -5.06 -9.05
N PHE A 37 -6.09 -4.14 -9.52
CA PHE A 37 -6.43 -3.05 -10.42
C PHE A 37 -5.50 -3.07 -11.63
N THR A 38 -5.80 -2.28 -12.67
CA THR A 38 -4.94 -2.16 -13.85
C THR A 38 -3.54 -1.64 -13.50
N TYR A 39 -3.46 -0.65 -12.59
CA TYR A 39 -2.18 -0.07 -12.17
C TYR A 39 -1.33 -1.04 -11.30
N GLY A 40 -1.98 -1.89 -10.50
CA GLY A 40 -1.30 -2.76 -9.55
C GLY A 40 -2.24 -3.42 -8.56
N TRP A 41 -1.69 -3.96 -7.48
CA TRP A 41 -2.45 -4.49 -6.36
C TRP A 41 -2.55 -3.47 -5.23
N THR A 42 -3.65 -3.54 -4.47
CA THR A 42 -3.71 -3.00 -3.11
C THR A 42 -3.74 -4.15 -2.13
N VAL A 43 -2.97 -4.09 -1.05
CA VAL A 43 -2.96 -5.12 0.01
C VAL A 43 -3.06 -4.43 1.36
N ARG A 44 -3.82 -4.99 2.30
CA ARG A 44 -3.85 -4.49 3.68
C ARG A 44 -2.85 -5.22 4.56
N PHE A 45 -2.39 -4.51 5.58
CA PHE A 45 -1.61 -5.05 6.68
C PHE A 45 -2.07 -4.42 7.99
N ASP A 46 -1.65 -5.01 9.09
CA ASP A 46 -1.81 -4.46 10.43
C ASP A 46 -0.54 -4.73 11.25
N PHE A 47 -0.48 -4.14 12.44
CA PHE A 47 0.52 -4.47 13.44
C PHE A 47 0.00 -5.55 14.40
N LYS A 48 0.87 -6.49 14.74
CA LYS A 48 0.56 -7.58 15.66
C LYS A 48 0.02 -7.06 16.99
N GLU A 49 0.61 -6.00 17.52
CA GLU A 49 0.20 -5.37 18.78
C GLU A 49 -1.24 -4.84 18.71
N HIS A 50 -1.64 -4.26 17.57
CA HIS A 50 -3.01 -3.81 17.37
C HIS A 50 -3.98 -4.99 17.28
N ILE A 51 -3.63 -6.04 16.54
CA ILE A 51 -4.45 -7.26 16.44
C ILE A 51 -4.65 -7.91 17.81
N ASP A 52 -3.56 -8.04 18.59
CA ASP A 52 -3.58 -8.76 19.86
C ASP A 52 -4.32 -7.99 20.97
N THR A 53 -4.28 -6.65 20.93
CA THR A 53 -4.81 -5.80 22.02
C THR A 53 -6.11 -5.09 21.67
N GLY A 54 -6.40 -4.87 20.38
CA GLY A 54 -7.48 -4.00 19.91
C GLY A 54 -7.28 -2.51 20.20
N ASP A 55 -6.09 -2.09 20.67
CA ASP A 55 -5.78 -0.70 20.97
C ASP A 55 -5.57 0.11 19.67
N PRO A 56 -6.44 1.09 19.35
CA PRO A 56 -6.34 1.88 18.13
C PRO A 56 -5.03 2.68 18.01
N THR A 57 -4.36 2.96 19.13
CA THR A 57 -3.08 3.69 19.13
C THR A 57 -1.92 2.84 18.62
N GLN A 58 -2.09 1.51 18.60
CA GLN A 58 -1.12 0.56 18.05
C GLN A 58 -1.34 0.32 16.55
N ALA A 59 -2.44 0.80 15.96
CA ALA A 59 -2.75 0.58 14.56
C ALA A 59 -1.81 1.37 13.64
N PRO A 60 -1.53 0.88 12.41
CA PRO A 60 -0.85 1.68 11.41
C PRO A 60 -1.72 2.88 11.02
N PHE A 61 -1.09 4.05 10.86
CA PHE A 61 -1.80 5.25 10.40
C PHE A 61 -2.49 5.04 9.05
N SER A 62 -1.84 4.32 8.12
CA SER A 62 -2.45 3.80 6.90
C SER A 62 -2.19 2.31 6.79
N SER A 63 -3.28 1.55 6.65
CA SER A 63 -3.26 0.08 6.63
C SER A 63 -3.26 -0.49 5.20
N LEU A 64 -3.05 0.34 4.18
CA LEU A 64 -3.16 -0.04 2.76
C LEU A 64 -1.86 0.28 2.03
N ILE A 65 -1.28 -0.72 1.37
CA ILE A 65 -0.09 -0.57 0.52
C ILE A 65 -0.44 -0.88 -0.93
N VAL A 66 0.10 -0.07 -1.84
CA VAL A 66 -0.02 -0.23 -3.29
C VAL A 66 1.23 -0.93 -3.81
N VAL A 67 1.04 -1.93 -4.67
CA VAL A 67 2.11 -2.69 -5.33
C VAL A 67 1.92 -2.60 -6.85
N PRO A 68 2.66 -1.69 -7.52
CA PRO A 68 2.57 -1.49 -8.97
C PRO A 68 2.94 -2.74 -9.79
N HIS A 69 2.25 -2.95 -10.91
CA HIS A 69 2.57 -4.05 -11.83
C HIS A 69 3.84 -3.84 -12.66
N ASP A 70 4.30 -2.60 -12.77
CA ASP A 70 5.43 -2.17 -13.61
C ASP A 70 6.80 -2.31 -12.92
N GLY A 71 6.83 -2.83 -11.68
CA GLY A 71 8.06 -2.99 -10.90
C GLY A 71 8.48 -1.73 -10.13
N THR A 72 7.71 -0.64 -10.20
CA THR A 72 7.87 0.50 -9.27
C THR A 72 7.72 0.00 -7.83
N ALA A 73 8.50 0.58 -6.92
CA ALA A 73 8.48 0.19 -5.51
C ALA A 73 7.07 0.32 -4.89
N PRO A 74 6.71 -0.60 -3.96
CA PRO A 74 5.50 -0.45 -3.17
C PRO A 74 5.49 0.87 -2.42
N HIS A 75 4.29 1.43 -2.22
CA HIS A 75 4.12 2.73 -1.56
C HIS A 75 2.73 2.88 -0.97
N PHE A 76 2.57 3.84 -0.08
CA PHE A 76 1.25 4.23 0.45
C PHE A 76 0.53 5.14 -0.53
N SER A 77 -0.78 4.97 -0.66
CA SER A 77 -1.61 5.97 -1.31
C SER A 77 -1.67 7.25 -0.45
N PRO A 78 -1.92 8.42 -1.06
CA PRO A 78 -2.22 9.64 -0.31
C PRO A 78 -3.38 9.42 0.65
N THR A 79 -3.24 9.86 1.91
CA THR A 79 -4.22 9.57 2.96
C THR A 79 -5.52 10.38 2.84
N ASN A 80 -5.51 11.44 2.04
CA ASN A 80 -6.69 12.23 1.70
C ASN A 80 -7.54 11.62 0.58
N LEU A 81 -7.12 10.50 -0.02
CA LEU A 81 -7.83 9.81 -1.10
C LEU A 81 -8.16 8.36 -0.70
N PRO A 82 -9.38 7.88 -0.99
CA PRO A 82 -9.66 6.45 -0.98
C PRO A 82 -8.70 5.68 -1.91
N GLY A 83 -8.29 4.48 -1.48
CA GLY A 83 -7.28 3.68 -2.19
C GLY A 83 -7.71 3.29 -3.60
N ASP A 84 -8.95 2.86 -3.78
CA ASP A 84 -9.56 2.57 -5.08
C ASP A 84 -9.53 3.79 -6.01
N ARG A 85 -9.91 4.97 -5.50
CA ARG A 85 -9.86 6.21 -6.28
C ARG A 85 -8.43 6.56 -6.68
N TYR A 86 -7.45 6.35 -5.81
CA TYR A 86 -6.03 6.53 -6.18
C TYR A 86 -5.61 5.58 -7.32
N MET A 87 -6.05 4.32 -7.29
CA MET A 87 -5.73 3.35 -8.36
C MET A 87 -6.33 3.78 -9.71
N GLU A 88 -7.58 4.26 -9.73
CA GLU A 88 -8.22 4.80 -10.93
C GLU A 88 -7.48 6.02 -11.51
N LEU A 89 -7.06 6.95 -10.63
CA LEU A 89 -6.30 8.14 -11.04
C LEU A 89 -4.92 7.77 -11.61
N ARG A 90 -4.29 6.72 -11.07
CA ARG A 90 -3.02 6.18 -11.60
C ARG A 90 -3.18 5.53 -12.96
N GLU A 91 -4.31 4.87 -13.20
CA GLU A 91 -4.62 4.26 -14.50
C GLU A 91 -4.92 5.32 -15.57
N THR A 92 -5.74 6.30 -15.24
CA THR A 92 -6.20 7.34 -16.19
C THR A 92 -5.19 8.46 -16.39
N GLY A 93 -4.37 8.76 -15.38
CA GLY A 93 -3.52 9.95 -15.35
C GLY A 93 -4.29 11.26 -15.17
N GLU A 94 -5.61 11.20 -14.96
CA GLU A 94 -6.49 12.36 -14.86
C GLU A 94 -6.64 12.81 -13.40
N TRP A 95 -5.69 13.60 -12.93
CA TRP A 95 -5.70 14.05 -11.54
C TRP A 95 -6.54 15.31 -11.32
N PRO A 96 -7.37 15.34 -10.27
CA PRO A 96 -8.06 16.57 -9.89
C PRO A 96 -7.04 17.67 -9.59
N HIS A 97 -7.17 18.81 -10.27
CA HIS A 97 -6.34 20.01 -10.11
C HIS A 97 -4.86 19.88 -10.51
N GLY A 98 -4.49 18.92 -11.38
CA GLY A 98 -3.12 18.84 -11.93
C GLY A 98 -2.08 18.25 -10.97
N TRP A 99 -2.53 17.47 -9.99
CA TRP A 99 -1.66 16.61 -9.17
C TRP A 99 -1.20 15.37 -9.97
N PRO A 100 -0.27 14.52 -9.48
CA PRO A 100 0.89 14.99 -8.73
C PRO A 100 1.56 16.14 -9.49
N PRO A 101 2.17 17.11 -8.79
CA PRO A 101 2.83 18.22 -9.47
C PRO A 101 3.77 17.68 -10.54
N LYS A 102 3.57 18.10 -11.79
CA LYS A 102 4.46 17.74 -12.90
C LYS A 102 5.88 18.08 -12.45
N ARG A 103 6.74 17.06 -12.30
CA ARG A 103 8.16 17.32 -12.10
C ARG A 103 8.64 18.05 -13.35
N GLY A 104 8.99 19.33 -13.20
CA GLY A 104 9.64 20.08 -14.27
C GLY A 104 10.89 19.32 -14.70
N HIS A 105 10.97 19.03 -16.00
CA HIS A 105 12.21 18.58 -16.64
C HIS A 105 13.15 19.75 -16.84
#